data_AF-A0A956J546-F1
#
_entry.id   AF-A0A956J546-F1
#
_cell.length_a   1.000
_cell.length_b   1.000
_cell.length_c   1.000
_cell.angle_alpha   90.00
_cell.angle_beta   90.00
_cell.angle_gamma   90.00
#
_symmetry.space_group_name_H-M   'P 1'
#
loop_
_entity.id
_entity.type
_entity.pdbx_description
1 polymer ?
#
loop_
_entity_poly.entity_id
_entity_poly.type
_entity_poly.pdbx_seq_one_letter_code
_entity_poly.pdbx_strand_id
1 'polypeptide(L)'
;MSVLATCAGLLLTTSVGRADPAAEATALFQSARDDMKSGNYQAACPKLRASLRLKHASGTLLNLALCEEQAGELASSWAHFLEAAASMSPGDERIPIAKQRAAALEPRLPRLTLL
;
A
#
# COMPACT_ATOMS: atom_id res chain seq x y z
N MET A 1 4.48 17.49 -68.09
CA MET A 1 5.11 18.20 -66.96
C MET A 1 4.59 17.58 -65.67
N SER A 2 5.43 16.78 -65.02
CA SER A 2 5.19 16.12 -63.74
C SER A 2 5.27 17.12 -62.60
N VAL A 3 4.36 17.05 -61.61
CA VAL A 3 4.68 17.32 -60.20
C VAL A 3 3.82 16.41 -59.32
N LEU A 4 4.47 15.42 -58.71
CA LEU A 4 4.04 14.74 -57.49
C LEU A 4 4.20 15.70 -56.30
N ALA A 5 3.24 15.76 -55.39
CA ALA A 5 3.41 16.44 -54.09
C ALA A 5 2.69 15.66 -52.98
N THR A 6 3.39 14.60 -52.55
CA THR A 6 3.67 14.15 -51.18
C THR A 6 2.65 14.39 -50.05
N CYS A 7 2.32 13.27 -49.41
CA CYS A 7 1.62 13.07 -48.14
C CYS A 7 2.00 14.03 -47.01
N ALA A 8 1.00 14.60 -46.33
CA ALA A 8 1.14 15.16 -45.00
C ALA A 8 0.15 14.45 -44.04
N GLY A 9 0.45 13.19 -43.72
CA GLY A 9 -0.22 12.49 -42.62
C GLY A 9 0.34 12.99 -41.30
N LEU A 10 -0.37 13.91 -40.64
CA LEU A 10 -0.03 14.39 -39.30
C LEU A 10 -0.34 13.27 -38.29
N LEU A 11 0.65 12.41 -38.03
CA LEU A 11 0.61 11.44 -36.94
C LEU A 11 0.66 12.23 -35.62
N LEU A 12 -0.51 12.49 -35.04
CA LEU A 12 -0.65 12.89 -33.63
C LEU A 12 -0.16 11.71 -32.78
N THR A 13 1.12 11.71 -32.42
CA THR A 13 1.63 10.85 -31.36
C THR A 13 1.12 11.42 -30.04
N THR A 14 -0.08 11.02 -29.64
CA THR A 14 -0.52 11.24 -28.25
C THR A 14 0.45 10.48 -27.37
N SER A 15 1.33 11.18 -26.66
CA SER A 15 2.08 10.57 -25.57
C SER A 15 1.04 10.10 -24.56
N VAL A 16 0.85 8.78 -24.48
CA VAL A 16 0.23 8.20 -23.29
C VAL A 16 1.21 8.51 -22.17
N GLY A 17 0.90 9.55 -21.40
CA GLY A 17 1.63 9.87 -20.18
C GLY A 17 1.52 8.68 -19.25
N ARG A 18 2.57 7.87 -19.17
CA ARG A 18 2.63 6.74 -18.26
C ARG A 18 2.64 7.32 -16.85
N ALA A 19 1.61 7.03 -16.06
CA ALA A 19 1.56 7.46 -14.67
C ALA A 19 2.81 6.95 -13.93
N ASP A 20 3.46 7.82 -13.18
CA ASP A 20 4.59 7.46 -12.33
C ASP A 20 4.08 6.58 -11.17
N PRO A 21 4.53 5.31 -11.06
CA PRO A 21 4.10 4.42 -9.98
C PRO A 21 4.33 4.99 -8.58
N ALA A 22 5.36 5.83 -8.39
CA ALA A 22 5.64 6.45 -7.09
C ALA A 22 4.62 7.55 -6.75
N ALA A 23 4.18 8.32 -7.75
CA ALA A 23 3.12 9.31 -7.59
C ALA A 23 1.76 8.63 -7.30
N GLU A 24 1.45 7.56 -8.02
CA GLU A 24 0.22 6.78 -7.79
C GLU A 24 0.22 6.13 -6.39
N ALA A 25 1.33 5.53 -5.97
CA ALA A 25 1.46 4.98 -4.60
C ALA A 25 1.20 6.06 -3.54
N THR A 26 1.75 7.25 -3.73
CA THR A 26 1.58 8.38 -2.81
C THR A 26 0.11 8.82 -2.72
N ALA A 27 -0.58 8.92 -3.86
CA ALA A 27 -2.00 9.26 -3.90
C ALA A 27 -2.87 8.21 -3.21
N LEU A 28 -2.60 6.92 -3.44
CA LEU A 28 -3.29 5.81 -2.78
C LEU A 28 -3.07 5.81 -1.26
N PHE A 29 -1.83 6.02 -0.82
CA PHE A 29 -1.50 6.12 0.60
C PHE A 29 -2.24 7.27 1.30
N GLN A 30 -2.25 8.45 0.69
CA GLN A 30 -2.95 9.62 1.24
C GLN A 30 -4.45 9.38 1.34
N SER A 31 -5.07 8.91 0.25
CA SER A 31 -6.50 8.59 0.24
C SER A 31 -6.86 7.53 1.29
N ALA A 32 -6.02 6.50 1.45
CA ALA A 32 -6.25 5.49 2.47
C ALA A 32 -6.18 6.05 3.90
N ARG A 33 -5.25 6.97 4.17
CA ARG A 33 -5.17 7.63 5.48
C ARG A 33 -6.41 8.46 5.79
N ASP A 34 -6.99 9.11 4.79
CA ASP A 34 -8.22 9.88 4.98
C ASP A 34 -9.44 8.98 5.22
N ASP A 35 -9.49 7.83 4.54
CA ASP A 35 -10.49 6.79 4.84
C ASP A 35 -10.30 6.24 6.26
N MET A 36 -9.06 5.95 6.70
CA MET A 36 -8.78 5.47 8.06
C MET A 36 -9.20 6.49 9.13
N LYS A 37 -8.95 7.79 8.92
CA LYS A 37 -9.40 8.86 9.83
C LYS A 37 -10.93 8.90 9.95
N SER A 38 -11.63 8.52 8.88
CA SER A 38 -13.08 8.47 8.82
C SER A 38 -13.66 7.14 9.29
N GLY A 39 -12.82 6.18 9.73
CA GLY A 39 -13.25 4.84 10.12
C GLY A 39 -13.60 3.91 8.96
N ASN A 40 -13.34 4.32 7.72
CA ASN A 40 -13.70 3.58 6.50
C ASN A 40 -12.63 2.53 6.13
N TYR A 41 -12.37 1.58 7.03
CA TYR A 41 -11.29 0.61 6.86
C TYR A 41 -11.45 -0.29 5.63
N GLN A 42 -12.69 -0.62 5.24
CA GLN A 42 -12.95 -1.39 4.00
C GLN A 42 -12.46 -0.67 2.73
N ALA A 43 -12.51 0.66 2.70
CA ALA A 43 -11.98 1.44 1.58
C ALA A 43 -10.46 1.66 1.72
N ALA A 44 -9.98 1.85 2.95
CA ALA A 44 -8.58 2.15 3.23
C ALA A 44 -7.63 0.98 2.94
N CYS A 45 -7.93 -0.23 3.44
CA CYS A 45 -6.95 -1.31 3.41
C CYS A 45 -6.57 -1.73 1.98
N PRO A 46 -7.51 -1.86 1.02
CA PRO A 46 -7.17 -2.12 -0.38
C PRO A 46 -6.26 -1.06 -1.00
N LYS A 47 -6.44 0.22 -0.65
CA LYS A 47 -5.60 1.32 -1.13
C LYS A 47 -4.19 1.25 -0.54
N LEU A 48 -4.03 0.88 0.73
CA LEU A 48 -2.72 0.64 1.34
C LEU A 48 -2.01 -0.56 0.70
N ARG A 49 -2.71 -1.67 0.44
CA ARG A 49 -2.13 -2.82 -0.30
C ARG A 49 -1.69 -2.42 -1.70
N ALA A 50 -2.49 -1.63 -2.40
CA ALA A 50 -2.15 -1.12 -3.74
C ALA A 50 -0.93 -0.18 -3.69
N SER A 51 -0.89 0.76 -2.75
CA SER A 51 0.27 1.64 -2.52
C SER A 51 1.53 0.81 -2.23
N LEU A 52 1.45 -0.18 -1.35
CA LEU A 52 2.57 -1.01 -0.96
C LEU A 52 3.10 -1.85 -2.14
N ARG A 53 2.21 -2.36 -3.00
CA ARG A 53 2.58 -3.09 -4.22
C ARG A 53 3.28 -2.22 -5.25
N LEU A 54 2.86 -0.95 -5.38
CA LEU A 54 3.52 0.01 -6.28
C LEU A 54 4.86 0.49 -5.71
N LYS A 55 4.92 0.73 -4.41
CA LYS A 55 6.12 1.18 -3.70
C LYS A 55 6.13 0.61 -2.29
N HIS A 56 6.98 -0.39 -2.08
CA HIS A 56 7.16 -0.96 -0.75
C HIS A 56 7.80 0.08 0.19
N ALA A 57 7.17 0.33 1.34
CA ALA A 57 7.65 1.25 2.35
C ALA A 57 7.16 0.81 3.72
N SER A 58 8.06 0.73 4.71
CA SER A 58 7.76 0.30 6.09
C SER A 58 6.65 1.13 6.75
N GLY A 59 6.57 2.42 6.43
CA GLY A 59 5.47 3.28 6.89
C GLY A 59 4.11 2.93 6.28
N THR A 60 4.06 2.53 5.00
CA THR A 60 2.82 2.06 4.36
C THR A 60 2.41 0.71 4.94
N LEU A 61 3.37 -0.19 5.12
CA LEU A 61 3.15 -1.51 5.73
C LEU A 61 2.63 -1.40 7.17
N LEU A 62 3.18 -0.49 7.97
CA LEU A 62 2.67 -0.21 9.33
C LEU A 62 1.22 0.31 9.31
N ASN A 63 0.87 1.20 8.37
CA ASN A 63 -0.51 1.67 8.22
C ASN A 63 -1.44 0.56 7.75
N LEU A 64 -0.97 -0.34 6.88
CA LEU A 64 -1.73 -1.51 6.45
C LEU A 64 -2.05 -2.42 7.64
N ALA A 65 -1.04 -2.74 8.47
CA ALA A 65 -1.24 -3.53 9.68
C ALA A 65 -2.27 -2.92 10.64
N LEU A 66 -2.22 -1.60 10.84
CA LEU A 66 -3.21 -0.86 11.63
C LEU A 66 -4.61 -0.91 11.00
N CYS A 67 -4.70 -0.74 9.68
CA CYS A 67 -5.98 -0.81 8.96
C CYS A 67 -6.62 -2.20 9.11
N GLU A 68 -5.82 -3.26 8.93
CA GLU A 68 -6.24 -4.65 9.07
C GLU A 68 -6.67 -4.98 10.50
N GLU A 69 -5.97 -4.45 11.52
CA GLU A 69 -6.38 -4.58 12.93
C GLU A 69 -7.80 -4.03 13.14
N GLN A 70 -8.07 -2.83 12.62
CA GLN A 70 -9.39 -2.19 12.74
C GLN A 70 -10.46 -2.86 11.89
N ALA A 71 -10.08 -3.45 10.76
CA ALA A 71 -10.98 -4.23 9.91
C ALA A 71 -11.27 -5.65 10.46
N GLY A 72 -10.58 -6.08 11.52
CA GLY A 72 -10.70 -7.43 12.10
C GLY A 72 -9.88 -8.51 11.38
N GLU A 73 -9.02 -8.15 10.43
CA GLU A 73 -8.09 -9.04 9.72
C GLU A 73 -6.85 -9.35 10.59
N LEU A 74 -7.07 -9.93 11.79
CA LEU A 74 -6.06 -10.00 12.85
C LEU A 74 -4.79 -10.76 12.48
N ALA A 75 -4.91 -11.83 11.69
CA ALA A 75 -3.75 -12.63 11.26
C ALA A 75 -2.85 -11.86 10.29
N SER A 76 -3.45 -11.19 9.29
CA SER A 76 -2.73 -10.33 8.35
C SER A 76 -2.06 -9.17 9.10
N SER A 77 -2.82 -8.52 9.98
CA SER A 77 -2.35 -7.41 10.80
C SER A 77 -1.13 -7.81 11.65
N TRP A 78 -1.20 -8.95 12.34
CA TRP A 78 -0.09 -9.48 13.14
C TRP A 78 1.17 -9.69 12.30
N ALA A 79 1.04 -10.35 11.14
CA ALA A 79 2.17 -10.62 10.26
C ALA A 79 2.79 -9.32 9.74
N HIS A 80 1.97 -8.38 9.27
CA HIS A 80 2.45 -7.11 8.74
C HIS A 80 3.04 -6.19 9.82
N PHE A 81 2.60 -6.26 11.08
CA PHE A 81 3.27 -5.54 12.18
C PHE A 81 4.69 -6.04 12.40
N LEU A 82 4.91 -7.37 12.37
CA LEU A 82 6.24 -7.95 12.50
C LEU A 82 7.14 -7.58 11.31
N GLU A 83 6.60 -7.65 10.09
CA GLU A 83 7.32 -7.26 8.87
C GLU A 83 7.66 -5.76 8.85
N ALA A 84 6.72 -4.90 9.30
CA ALA A 84 6.97 -3.47 9.44
C ALA A 84 8.12 -3.21 10.43
N ALA A 85 8.13 -3.86 11.59
CA ALA A 85 9.20 -3.71 12.58
C ALA A 85 10.55 -4.19 12.04
N ALA A 86 10.57 -5.26 11.24
CA ALA A 86 11.79 -5.83 10.67
C ALA A 86 12.36 -5.01 9.50
N SER A 87 11.52 -4.26 8.78
CA SER A 87 11.92 -3.45 7.60
C SER A 87 12.32 -2.00 7.95
N MET A 88 12.19 -1.59 9.21
CA MET A 88 12.58 -0.26 9.67
C MET A 88 14.08 -0.17 9.97
N SER A 89 14.64 1.05 9.83
CA SER A 89 16.02 1.32 10.20
C SER A 89 16.25 1.13 11.72
N PRO A 90 17.45 0.70 12.15
CA PRO A 90 17.78 0.65 13.57
C PRO A 90 17.53 2.01 14.26
N GLY A 91 16.87 1.98 15.42
CA GLY A 91 16.53 3.19 16.19
C GLY A 91 15.23 3.89 15.77
N ASP A 92 14.50 3.37 14.77
CA ASP A 92 13.17 3.90 14.44
C ASP A 92 12.20 3.68 15.61
N GLU A 93 11.64 4.78 16.12
CA GLU A 93 10.75 4.79 17.29
C GLU A 93 9.46 4.00 17.08
N ARG A 94 9.11 3.68 15.83
CA ARG A 94 7.91 2.89 15.49
C ARG A 94 8.12 1.38 15.68
N ILE A 95 9.36 0.90 15.75
CA ILE A 95 9.68 -0.52 15.97
C ILE A 95 9.02 -1.06 17.25
N PRO A 96 9.22 -0.45 18.45
CA PRO A 96 8.57 -0.95 19.66
C PRO A 96 7.04 -0.92 19.56
N ILE A 97 6.47 0.10 18.89
CA ILE A 97 5.01 0.21 18.69
C ILE A 97 4.48 -0.97 17.86
N ALA A 98 5.13 -1.25 16.73
CA ALA A 98 4.74 -2.36 15.85
C ALA A 98 4.86 -3.72 16.57
N LYS A 99 5.95 -3.95 17.30
CA LYS A 99 6.14 -5.17 18.11
C LYS A 99 5.09 -5.31 19.21
N GLN A 100 4.78 -4.24 19.92
CA GLN A 100 3.76 -4.24 20.97
C GLN A 100 2.38 -4.59 20.40
N ARG A 101 2.03 -4.02 19.24
CA ARG A 101 0.78 -4.33 18.54
C ARG A 101 0.70 -5.79 18.12
N ALA A 102 1.75 -6.32 17.50
CA ALA A 102 1.81 -7.76 17.17
C ALA A 102 1.62 -8.64 18.41
N ALA A 103 2.35 -8.37 19.51
CA ALA A 103 2.23 -9.13 20.75
C ALA A 103 0.79 -9.09 21.33
N ALA A 104 0.10 -7.95 21.22
CA ALA A 104 -1.29 -7.82 21.68
C ALA A 104 -2.29 -8.61 20.81
N LEU A 105 -1.95 -8.89 19.54
CA LEU A 105 -2.79 -9.68 18.64
C LEU A 105 -2.58 -11.19 18.77
N GLU A 106 -1.37 -11.62 19.14
CA GLU A 106 -0.99 -13.03 19.24
C GLU A 106 -2.00 -13.93 20.02
N PRO A 107 -2.51 -13.56 21.22
CA PRO A 107 -3.50 -14.39 21.92
C PRO A 107 -4.88 -14.42 21.26
N ARG A 108 -5.14 -13.53 20.29
CA ARG A 108 -6.42 -13.40 19.57
C ARG A 108 -6.40 -14.09 18.20
N LEU A 109 -5.25 -14.62 17.78
CA LEU A 109 -5.12 -15.28 16.48
C LEU A 109 -5.86 -16.62 16.46
N PRO A 110 -6.61 -16.91 15.37
CA PRO A 110 -7.14 -18.25 15.14
C PRO A 110 -6.00 -19.28 15.09
N ARG A 111 -6.19 -20.43 15.71
CA ARG A 111 -5.24 -21.56 15.65
C ARG A 111 -5.85 -22.69 14.83
N LEU A 112 -5.09 -23.20 13.86
CA LEU A 112 -5.44 -24.43 13.15
C LEU A 112 -4.89 -25.63 13.94
N THR A 113 -5.77 -26.55 14.32
CA THR A 113 -5.36 -27.86 14.84
C THR A 113 -5.42 -28.87 13.71
N LEU A 114 -4.28 -29.44 13.35
CA LEU A 114 -4.22 -30.58 12.43
C LEU A 114 -4.57 -31.84 13.25
N LEU A 115 -5.60 -32.56 12.83
CA LEU A 115 -6.01 -33.85 13.41
C LEU A 115 -5.43 -35.01 12.59
#